data_AF-A0A1H8F326-F1
#
_entry.id   AF-A0A1H8F326-F1
#
_cell.length_a   1.000
_cell.length_b   1.000
_cell.length_c   1.000
_cell.angle_alpha   90.00
_cell.angle_beta   90.00
_cell.angle_gamma   90.00
#
_symmetry.space_group_name_H-M   'P 1'
#
loop_
_entity.id
_entity.type
_entity.pdbx_description
1 polymer ?
#
loop_
_entity_poly.entity_id
_entity_poly.type
_entity_poly.pdbx_seq_one_letter_code
_entity_poly.pdbx_strand_id
1 'polypeptide(L)'
;MAQTKKNKTTSVSTSSKKRAKKALARAEKSVQSARKAVAHSSTKLRKQAQALTKQTQKLAAKQAKAAGKLAAATKTARTQKVPGKAPSPAAQLIAALPRPSEPTMAELRGKARERKIVGYSRMNKAALIAKLKSARS
;
A
#
# COMPACT_ATOMS: atom_id res chain seq x y z
N MET A 1 28.28 -72.15 -10.45
CA MET A 1 28.60 -71.12 -11.46
C MET A 1 28.60 -69.75 -10.78
N ALA A 2 29.78 -69.21 -10.47
CA ALA A 2 29.92 -67.93 -9.76
C ALA A 2 30.31 -66.83 -10.76
N GLN A 3 29.41 -65.88 -11.01
CA GLN A 3 29.72 -64.65 -11.73
C GLN A 3 30.00 -63.53 -10.72
N THR A 4 31.25 -63.10 -10.65
CA THR A 4 31.69 -61.96 -9.85
C THR A 4 31.35 -60.66 -10.58
N LYS A 5 30.44 -59.86 -10.01
CA LYS A 5 30.15 -58.50 -10.48
C LYS A 5 31.38 -57.61 -10.21
N LYS A 6 32.15 -57.33 -11.25
CA LYS A 6 33.23 -56.32 -11.21
C LYS A 6 32.60 -54.94 -11.03
N ASN A 7 32.77 -54.37 -9.84
CA ASN A 7 32.45 -52.97 -9.54
C ASN A 7 33.33 -52.04 -10.39
N LYS A 8 32.70 -51.41 -11.39
CA LYS A 8 33.31 -50.39 -12.25
C LYS A 8 33.39 -49.08 -11.47
N THR A 9 34.49 -48.86 -10.75
CA THR A 9 34.86 -47.54 -10.23
C THR A 9 35.17 -46.62 -11.40
N THR A 10 34.23 -45.71 -11.71
CA THR A 10 34.37 -44.69 -12.75
C THR A 10 35.47 -43.70 -12.36
N SER A 11 36.64 -43.81 -12.99
CA SER A 11 37.68 -42.79 -12.91
C SER A 11 37.19 -41.52 -13.63
N VAL A 12 36.85 -40.51 -12.85
CA VAL A 12 36.40 -39.20 -13.36
C VAL A 12 37.57 -38.57 -14.13
N SER A 13 37.43 -38.48 -15.46
CA SER A 13 38.46 -37.97 -16.35
C SER A 13 38.87 -36.53 -16.00
N THR A 14 40.12 -36.15 -16.25
CA THR A 14 40.62 -34.80 -15.96
C THR A 14 39.81 -33.68 -16.66
N SER A 15 39.25 -33.96 -17.84
CA SER A 15 38.37 -33.03 -18.56
C SER A 15 37.03 -32.79 -17.85
N SER A 16 36.43 -33.83 -17.28
CA SER A 16 35.19 -33.72 -16.50
C SER A 16 35.42 -32.96 -15.18
N LYS A 17 36.57 -33.15 -14.51
CA LYS A 17 36.97 -32.33 -13.35
C LYS A 17 37.13 -30.84 -13.70
N LYS A 18 37.74 -30.51 -14.84
CA LYS A 18 37.87 -29.10 -15.31
C LYS A 18 36.52 -28.48 -15.62
N ARG A 19 35.60 -29.22 -16.24
CA ARG A 19 34.22 -28.78 -16.50
C ARG A 19 33.46 -28.54 -15.19
N ALA A 20 33.58 -29.45 -14.21
CA ALA A 20 32.97 -29.29 -12.89
C ALA A 20 33.47 -28.02 -12.18
N LYS A 21 34.79 -27.76 -12.18
CA LYS A 21 35.37 -26.53 -11.61
C LYS A 21 34.82 -25.26 -12.28
N LYS A 22 34.72 -25.25 -13.61
CA LYS A 22 34.13 -24.11 -14.35
C LYS A 22 32.65 -23.92 -14.03
N ALA A 23 31.90 -25.00 -13.89
CA ALA A 23 30.49 -24.95 -13.51
C ALA A 23 30.30 -24.38 -12.10
N LEU A 24 31.10 -24.82 -11.13
CA LEU A 24 31.11 -24.27 -9.77
C LEU A 24 31.42 -22.78 -9.77
N ALA A 25 32.47 -22.34 -10.47
CA ALA A 25 32.82 -20.92 -10.54
C ALA A 25 31.70 -20.07 -11.19
N ARG A 26 30.97 -20.61 -12.17
CA ARG A 26 29.80 -19.92 -12.74
C ARG A 26 28.65 -19.85 -11.74
N ALA A 27 28.36 -20.95 -11.04
CA ALA A 27 27.32 -20.99 -10.02
C ALA A 27 27.61 -19.98 -8.88
N GLU A 28 28.84 -19.93 -8.39
CA GLU A 28 29.28 -18.98 -7.36
C GLU A 28 29.09 -17.52 -7.81
N LYS A 29 29.50 -17.19 -9.05
CA LYS A 29 29.29 -15.85 -9.61
C LYS A 29 27.81 -15.48 -9.69
N SER A 30 26.96 -16.40 -10.14
CA SER A 30 25.51 -16.20 -10.20
C SER A 30 24.88 -16.01 -8.81
N VAL A 31 25.33 -16.77 -7.81
CA VAL A 31 24.88 -16.61 -6.42
C VAL A 31 25.32 -15.25 -5.86
N GLN A 32 26.55 -14.83 -6.12
CA GLN A 32 27.04 -13.52 -5.68
C GLN A 32 26.26 -12.38 -6.33
N SER A 33 25.97 -12.44 -7.64
CA SER A 33 25.16 -11.42 -8.30
C SER A 33 23.74 -11.38 -7.75
N ALA A 34 23.13 -12.54 -7.50
CA ALA A 34 21.81 -12.62 -6.88
C ALA A 34 21.81 -12.02 -5.47
N ARG A 35 22.81 -12.33 -4.64
CA ARG A 35 22.97 -11.75 -3.29
C ARG A 35 23.13 -10.23 -3.35
N LYS A 36 23.93 -9.71 -4.29
CA LYS A 36 24.08 -8.25 -4.48
C LYS A 36 22.76 -7.62 -4.90
N ALA A 37 22.02 -8.22 -5.82
CA ALA A 37 20.72 -7.72 -6.25
C ALA A 37 19.70 -7.68 -5.09
N VAL A 38 19.64 -8.74 -4.28
CA VAL A 38 18.80 -8.80 -3.07
C VAL A 38 19.24 -7.74 -2.05
N ALA A 39 20.53 -7.55 -1.84
CA ALA A 39 21.05 -6.52 -0.94
C ALA A 39 20.63 -5.11 -1.41
N HIS A 40 20.79 -4.81 -2.70
CA HIS A 40 20.36 -3.52 -3.27
C HIS A 40 18.84 -3.31 -3.17
N SER A 41 18.05 -4.34 -3.46
CA SER A 41 16.59 -4.26 -3.30
C SER A 41 16.20 -4.04 -1.83
N SER A 42 16.76 -4.83 -0.91
CA SER A 42 16.45 -4.74 0.52
C SER A 42 16.83 -3.38 1.12
N THR A 43 17.93 -2.78 0.67
CA THR A 43 18.35 -1.46 1.14
C THR A 43 17.43 -0.36 0.60
N LYS A 44 17.00 -0.44 -0.67
CA LYS A 44 16.00 0.47 -1.24
C LYS A 44 14.66 0.38 -0.51
N LEU A 45 14.17 -0.82 -0.24
CA LEU A 45 12.94 -1.05 0.51
C LEU A 45 13.04 -0.50 1.94
N ARG A 46 14.17 -0.75 2.64
CA ARG A 46 14.40 -0.18 3.98
C ARG A 46 14.38 1.34 3.97
N LYS A 47 15.01 1.99 2.99
CA LYS A 47 14.97 3.46 2.85
C LYS A 47 13.55 3.98 2.62
N GLN A 48 12.77 3.32 1.77
CA GLN A 48 11.38 3.69 1.52
C GLN A 48 10.51 3.50 2.77
N ALA A 49 10.67 2.38 3.48
CA ALA A 49 9.98 2.14 4.74
C ALA A 49 10.29 3.22 5.78
N GLN A 50 11.57 3.59 5.95
CA GLN A 50 11.95 4.67 6.85
C GLN A 50 11.35 6.03 6.45
N ALA A 51 11.33 6.34 5.15
CA ALA A 51 10.73 7.58 4.65
C ALA A 51 9.21 7.64 4.94
N LEU A 52 8.50 6.53 4.70
CA LEU A 52 7.08 6.41 5.02
C LEU A 52 6.83 6.53 6.52
N THR A 53 7.63 5.85 7.36
CA THR A 53 7.52 5.98 8.83
C THR A 53 7.67 7.42 9.29
N LYS A 54 8.66 8.15 8.75
CA LYS A 54 8.85 9.59 9.08
C LYS A 54 7.65 10.44 8.65
N GLN A 55 7.09 10.18 7.47
CA GLN A 55 5.89 10.89 7.00
C GLN A 55 4.68 10.60 7.90
N THR A 56 4.46 9.33 8.22
CA THR A 56 3.37 8.91 9.11
C THR A 56 3.52 9.48 10.51
N GLN A 57 4.72 9.46 11.10
CA GLN A 57 4.99 10.09 12.39
C GLN A 57 4.68 11.59 12.38
N LYS A 58 5.06 12.30 11.30
CA LYS A 58 4.77 13.73 11.15
C LYS A 58 3.25 13.99 11.04
N LEU A 59 2.53 13.17 10.28
CA LEU A 59 1.07 13.29 10.15
C LEU A 59 0.37 12.94 11.47
N ALA A 60 0.78 11.87 12.13
CA ALA A 60 0.26 11.48 13.44
C ALA A 60 0.48 12.58 14.48
N ALA A 61 1.66 13.19 14.52
CA ALA A 61 1.93 14.32 15.42
C ALA A 61 1.04 15.54 15.11
N LYS A 62 0.76 15.84 13.84
CA LYS A 62 -0.18 16.91 13.45
C LYS A 62 -1.60 16.59 13.90
N GLN A 63 -2.05 15.35 13.69
CA GLN A 63 -3.37 14.90 14.09
C GLN A 63 -3.52 14.89 15.62
N ALA A 64 -2.52 14.43 16.36
CA ALA A 64 -2.51 14.48 17.82
C ALA A 64 -2.60 15.92 18.34
N LYS A 65 -1.85 16.85 17.75
CA LYS A 65 -1.95 18.28 18.09
C LYS A 65 -3.33 18.86 17.77
N ALA A 66 -3.91 18.53 16.61
CA ALA A 66 -5.25 18.97 16.24
C ALA A 66 -6.31 18.39 17.18
N ALA A 67 -6.23 17.10 17.49
CA ALA A 67 -7.10 16.42 18.45
C ALA A 67 -6.99 17.04 19.85
N GLY A 68 -5.78 17.37 20.30
CA GLY A 68 -5.56 18.06 21.57
C GLY A 68 -6.21 19.45 21.60
N LYS A 69 -6.09 20.22 20.53
CA LYS A 69 -6.76 21.53 20.40
C LYS A 69 -8.28 21.41 20.40
N LEU A 70 -8.84 20.44 19.65
CA LEU A 70 -10.27 20.18 19.64
C LEU A 70 -10.76 19.72 21.01
N ALA A 71 -10.03 18.83 21.69
CA ALA A 71 -10.36 18.38 23.04
C ALA A 71 -10.27 19.51 24.08
N ALA A 72 -9.32 20.44 23.94
CA ALA A 72 -9.24 21.63 24.78
C ALA A 72 -10.42 22.58 24.52
N ALA A 73 -10.76 22.84 23.25
CA ALA A 73 -11.90 23.67 22.86
C ALA A 73 -13.25 23.08 23.29
N THR A 74 -13.42 21.77 23.22
CA THR A 74 -14.64 21.11 23.72
C THR A 74 -14.71 21.13 25.25
N LYS A 75 -13.56 21.04 25.94
CA LYS A 75 -13.51 21.19 27.41
C LYS A 75 -13.84 22.61 27.84
N THR A 76 -13.29 23.65 27.19
CA THR A 76 -13.64 25.05 27.49
C THR A 76 -15.09 25.39 27.13
N ALA A 77 -15.61 24.87 26.01
CA ALA A 77 -17.03 24.99 25.67
C ALA A 77 -17.95 24.25 26.65
N ARG A 78 -17.48 23.16 27.26
CA ARG A 78 -18.23 22.41 28.28
C ARG A 78 -18.18 23.07 29.65
N THR A 79 -17.09 23.75 30.02
CA THR A 79 -16.99 24.47 31.30
C THR A 79 -17.63 25.85 31.29
N GLN A 80 -17.81 26.46 30.11
CA GLN A 80 -18.62 27.68 29.94
C GLN A 80 -20.14 27.42 29.85
N LYS A 81 -20.56 26.16 29.92
CA LYS A 81 -21.97 25.77 29.91
C LYS A 81 -22.37 25.24 31.29
N VAL A 82 -22.98 26.09 32.12
CA VAL A 82 -23.68 25.70 33.37
C VAL A 82 -25.03 26.46 33.43
N PRO A 83 -26.04 25.98 34.15
CA PRO A 83 -26.83 24.78 33.89
C PRO A 83 -28.27 25.18 33.48
N GLY A 84 -28.76 24.66 32.36
CA GLY A 84 -30.11 24.97 31.90
C GLY A 84 -30.69 23.81 31.14
N LYS A 85 -31.50 23.03 31.86
CA LYS A 85 -32.42 22.00 31.36
C LYS A 85 -31.76 20.71 30.84
N ALA A 86 -31.96 19.65 31.61
CA ALA A 86 -31.69 18.28 31.20
C ALA A 86 -32.39 17.97 29.86
N PRO A 87 -31.67 17.47 28.85
CA PRO A 87 -32.28 16.66 27.81
C PRO A 87 -32.25 15.20 28.28
N SER A 88 -33.44 14.62 28.31
CA SER A 88 -33.73 13.19 28.48
C SER A 88 -32.68 12.26 27.82
N PRO A 89 -32.30 11.13 28.45
CA PRO A 89 -31.36 10.15 27.88
C PRO A 89 -31.96 9.30 26.74
N ALA A 90 -33.03 9.77 26.09
CA ALA A 90 -33.71 9.06 25.00
C ALA A 90 -33.16 9.36 23.59
N ALA A 91 -32.19 10.28 23.42
CA ALA A 91 -31.55 10.53 22.13
C ALA A 91 -30.25 9.73 21.99
N GLN A 92 -30.34 8.42 22.23
CA GLN A 92 -29.37 7.49 21.68
C GLN A 92 -29.51 7.48 20.15
N LEU A 93 -28.38 7.48 19.45
CA LEU A 93 -28.23 6.79 18.17
C LEU A 93 -29.19 7.22 17.04
N ILE A 94 -29.04 8.44 16.53
CA ILE A 94 -29.16 8.62 15.08
C ILE A 94 -27.75 8.78 14.56
N ALA A 95 -27.15 7.63 14.23
CA ALA A 95 -26.04 7.59 13.27
C ALA A 95 -26.44 8.52 12.12
N ALA A 96 -25.74 9.65 11.99
CA ALA A 96 -25.96 10.55 10.89
C ALA A 96 -25.75 9.73 9.62
N LEU A 97 -26.84 9.35 8.95
CA LEU A 97 -26.79 8.84 7.60
C LEU A 97 -25.88 9.80 6.82
N PRO A 98 -24.94 9.30 6.01
CA PRO A 98 -24.18 10.17 5.13
C PRO A 98 -25.22 10.95 4.31
N ARG A 99 -25.33 12.25 4.59
CA ARG A 99 -26.00 13.20 3.70
C ARG A 99 -25.42 12.91 2.30
N PRO A 100 -26.20 12.94 1.21
CA PRO A 100 -25.65 12.75 -0.12
C PRO A 100 -24.63 13.87 -0.37
N SER A 101 -23.38 13.59 -0.01
CA SER A 101 -22.26 14.50 -0.16
C SER A 101 -22.12 14.72 -1.65
N GLU A 102 -21.94 15.98 -2.04
CA GLU A 102 -21.65 16.29 -3.43
C GLU A 102 -20.58 15.34 -3.94
N PRO A 103 -20.80 14.69 -5.10
CA PRO A 103 -19.89 13.65 -5.57
C PRO A 103 -18.49 14.24 -5.71
N THR A 104 -17.54 13.59 -5.03
CA THR A 104 -16.15 14.03 -5.03
C THR A 104 -15.58 13.82 -6.44
N MET A 105 -14.60 14.62 -6.86
CA MET A 105 -13.96 14.49 -8.18
C MET A 105 -13.46 13.07 -8.48
N ALA A 106 -12.95 12.37 -7.47
CA ALA A 106 -12.52 10.97 -7.58
C ALA A 106 -13.69 10.03 -7.92
N GLU A 107 -14.85 10.22 -7.27
CA GLU A 107 -16.05 9.42 -7.49
C GLU A 107 -16.65 9.68 -8.88
N LEU A 108 -16.63 10.94 -9.34
CA LEU A 108 -17.06 11.30 -10.69
C LEU A 108 -16.18 10.64 -11.75
N ARG A 109 -14.86 10.62 -11.55
CA ARG A 109 -13.93 9.92 -12.46
C ARG A 109 -14.08 8.41 -12.41
N GLY A 110 -14.37 7.83 -11.23
CA GLY A 110 -14.68 6.40 -11.09
C GLY A 110 -15.92 6.01 -11.90
N LYS A 111 -17.01 6.75 -11.72
CA LYS A 111 -18.26 6.57 -12.48
C LYS A 111 -18.05 6.78 -13.99
N ALA A 112 -17.22 7.75 -14.39
CA ALA A 112 -16.93 8.00 -15.80
C ALA A 112 -16.11 6.88 -16.45
N ARG A 113 -15.19 6.26 -15.69
CA ARG A 113 -14.44 5.07 -16.11
C ARG A 113 -15.36 3.86 -16.28
N GLU A 114 -16.26 3.61 -15.33
CA GLU A 114 -17.26 2.54 -15.42
C GLU A 114 -18.15 2.68 -16.66
N ARG A 115 -18.49 3.92 -17.02
CA ARG A 115 -19.28 4.25 -18.21
C ARG A 115 -18.45 4.46 -19.48
N LYS A 116 -17.14 4.15 -19.45
CA LYS A 116 -16.24 4.24 -20.61
C LYS A 116 -16.24 5.62 -21.31
N ILE A 117 -16.41 6.71 -20.54
CA ILE A 117 -16.39 8.07 -21.08
C ILE A 117 -14.95 8.43 -21.45
N VAL A 118 -14.67 8.67 -22.74
CA VAL A 118 -13.32 9.00 -23.21
C VAL A 118 -12.90 10.39 -22.72
N GLY A 119 -11.63 10.54 -22.32
CA GLY A 119 -11.06 11.82 -21.90
C GLY A 119 -11.41 12.26 -20.46
N TYR A 120 -12.11 11.42 -19.68
CA TYR A 120 -12.60 11.74 -18.33
C TYR A 120 -11.51 12.24 -17.34
N SER A 121 -10.25 11.84 -17.54
CA SER A 121 -9.13 12.24 -16.67
C SER A 121 -8.82 13.74 -16.74
N ARG A 122 -8.98 14.34 -17.94
CA ARG A 122 -8.64 15.76 -18.20
C ARG A 122 -9.81 16.72 -17.97
N MET A 123 -11.01 16.20 -17.72
CA MET A 123 -12.22 17.00 -17.56
C MET A 123 -12.34 17.61 -16.16
N ASN A 124 -12.95 18.80 -16.09
CA ASN A 124 -13.30 19.47 -14.83
C ASN A 124 -14.59 18.86 -14.21
N LYS A 125 -14.91 19.25 -12.96
CA LYS A 125 -16.06 18.70 -12.20
C LYS A 125 -17.38 18.85 -12.97
N ALA A 126 -17.61 20.02 -13.57
CA ALA A 126 -18.84 20.32 -14.29
C ALA A 126 -19.01 19.47 -15.56
N ALA A 127 -17.96 19.37 -16.39
CA ALA A 127 -17.99 18.59 -17.63
C ALA A 127 -18.21 17.09 -17.35
N LEU A 128 -17.60 16.55 -16.28
CA LEU A 128 -17.83 15.17 -15.85
C LEU A 128 -19.28 14.93 -15.43
N ILE A 129 -19.88 15.85 -14.67
CA ILE A 129 -21.29 15.74 -14.26
C ILE A 129 -22.22 15.77 -15.49
N ALA A 130 -21.97 16.67 -16.44
CA ALA A 130 -22.78 16.77 -17.67
C ALA A 130 -22.71 15.49 -18.51
N LYS A 131 -21.50 14.95 -18.76
CA LYS A 131 -21.32 13.69 -19.51
C LYS A 131 -21.90 12.48 -18.79
N LEU A 132 -21.83 12.43 -17.46
CA LEU A 132 -22.47 11.37 -16.67
C LEU A 132 -24.00 11.47 -16.69
N LYS A 133 -24.57 12.67 -16.78
CA LYS A 133 -26.02 12.85 -16.95
C LYS A 133 -26.45 12.40 -18.36
N SER A 134 -25.73 12.80 -19.40
CA SER A 134 -26.04 12.41 -20.80
C SER A 134 -25.81 10.93 -21.08
N ALA A 135 -24.93 10.26 -20.33
CA ALA A 135 -24.70 8.81 -20.45
C ALA A 135 -25.68 7.98 -19.60
N ARG A 136 -26.67 8.61 -18.93
CA ARG A 136 -27.71 7.94 -18.14
C ARG A 136 -29.07 7.96 -18.83
N SER A 137 -29.29 8.94 -19.71
CA SER A 137 -30.38 8.99 -20.68
C SER A 137 -30.09 8.08 -21.85
#